data_AF-A0A7I8ETZ0-F1
#
_entry.id   AF-A0A7I8ETZ0-F1
#
_cell.length_a   1.000
_cell.length_b   1.000
_cell.length_c   1.000
_cell.angle_alpha   90.00
_cell.angle_beta   90.00
_cell.angle_gamma   90.00
#
_symmetry.space_group_name_H-M   'P 1'
#
loop_
_entity.id
_entity.type
_entity.pdbx_description
1 polymer ?
#
loop_
_entity_poly.entity_id
_entity_poly.type
_entity_poly.pdbx_seq_one_letter_code
_entity_poly.pdbx_strand_id
1 'polypeptide(L)'
;MTSVSVSATDPEHDEVKIVVKAPLVALSRADEDFRECPDPVLFGYPESSLDMMNIDDMHAFVLDWFEHAISKGMARCFVCNKVLELDDEKPWDAVFVTIDIYCWLLAHFDCKRYLNRDLKGRHPFEVSACAPEFFDMRLS
;
A
#
# COMPACT_ATOMS: atom_id res chain seq x y z
N MET A 1 13.47 -2.03 4.84
CA MET A 1 13.22 -0.57 4.84
C MET A 1 13.95 0.04 6.03
N THR A 2 14.48 1.24 5.90
CA THR A 2 15.29 1.92 6.92
C THR A 2 14.91 3.39 6.93
N SER A 3 14.28 3.89 8.00
CA SER A 3 14.01 5.32 8.18
C SER A 3 14.93 5.89 9.26
N VAL A 4 15.74 6.89 8.92
CA VAL A 4 16.64 7.59 9.86
C VAL A 4 15.87 8.71 10.54
N SER A 5 15.93 8.80 11.87
CA SER A 5 15.39 9.90 12.66
C SER A 5 16.53 10.52 13.47
N VAL A 6 16.71 11.83 13.36
CA VAL A 6 17.85 12.56 13.94
C VAL A 6 17.34 13.33 15.16
N SER A 7 17.81 12.99 16.36
CA SER A 7 17.53 13.75 17.58
C SER A 7 18.53 14.89 17.72
N ALA A 8 18.05 16.14 17.62
CA ALA A 8 18.87 17.35 17.59
C ALA A 8 19.46 17.77 18.95
N THR A 9 20.22 16.90 19.62
CA THR A 9 20.81 17.23 20.93
C THR A 9 22.30 16.94 21.10
N ASP A 10 22.97 16.27 20.16
CA ASP A 10 24.44 16.18 20.18
C ASP A 10 24.98 15.71 18.81
N PRO A 11 25.69 16.55 18.03
CA PRO A 11 26.15 16.16 16.68
C PRO A 11 27.18 15.02 16.68
N GLU A 12 27.73 14.62 17.85
CA GLU A 12 28.60 13.44 17.98
C GLU A 12 27.85 12.13 18.25
N HIS A 13 26.52 12.17 18.48
CA HIS A 13 25.70 11.01 18.84
C HIS A 13 24.40 10.92 18.03
N ASP A 14 24.45 11.21 16.73
CA ASP A 14 23.32 10.96 15.84
C ASP A 14 23.05 9.45 15.72
N GLU A 15 22.14 8.94 16.55
CA GLU A 15 21.73 7.55 16.56
C GLU A 15 20.91 7.24 15.29
N VAL A 16 21.54 6.53 14.34
CA VAL A 16 20.83 6.02 13.16
C VAL A 16 19.98 4.82 13.57
N LYS A 17 18.68 5.05 13.80
CA LYS A 17 17.71 3.97 14.01
C LYS A 17 17.29 3.35 12.68
N ILE A 18 17.38 2.03 12.57
CA ILE A 18 16.89 1.28 11.41
C ILE A 18 15.53 0.69 11.77
N VAL A 19 14.47 1.17 11.12
CA VAL A 19 13.10 0.69 11.34
C VAL A 19 12.62 -0.09 10.12
N VAL A 20 12.31 -1.37 10.31
CA VAL A 20 11.63 -2.21 9.32
C VAL A 20 10.14 -1.96 9.44
N LYS A 21 9.49 -1.51 8.36
CA LYS A 21 8.05 -1.30 8.28
C LYS A 21 7.44 -2.28 7.27
N ALA A 22 6.18 -2.64 7.49
CA ALA A 22 5.39 -3.33 6.48
C ALA A 22 5.24 -2.45 5.23
N PRO A 23 5.04 -3.03 4.04
CA PRO A 23 4.78 -2.24 2.84
C PRO A 23 3.50 -1.41 2.98
N LEU A 24 3.48 -0.24 2.37
CA LEU A 24 2.30 0.63 2.39
C LEU A 24 1.26 0.18 1.36
N VAL A 25 0.04 0.71 1.49
CA VAL A 25 -1.05 0.55 0.51
C VAL A 25 -1.45 1.94 0.01
N ALA A 26 -1.46 2.16 -1.31
CA ALA A 26 -1.76 3.46 -1.91
C ALA A 26 -3.11 3.44 -2.62
N LEU A 27 -4.05 4.27 -2.16
CA LEU A 27 -5.34 4.48 -2.81
C LEU A 27 -5.25 5.44 -4.01
N SER A 28 -4.26 6.32 -4.03
CA SER A 28 -3.92 7.16 -5.17
C SER A 28 -2.45 7.60 -5.11
N ARG A 29 -2.05 8.55 -5.97
CA ARG A 29 -0.71 9.17 -5.96
C ARG A 29 -0.58 10.38 -5.03
N ALA A 30 -1.67 10.78 -4.35
CA ALA A 30 -1.66 11.87 -3.38
C ALA A 30 -1.01 11.43 -2.07
N ASP A 31 -0.27 12.32 -1.43
CA ASP A 31 0.55 11.97 -0.26
C ASP A 31 -0.29 11.56 0.96
N GLU A 32 -1.55 11.95 1.00
CA GLU A 32 -2.53 11.61 2.05
C GLU A 32 -3.31 10.31 1.76
N ASP A 33 -3.15 9.72 0.58
CA ASP A 33 -3.86 8.51 0.15
C ASP A 33 -3.06 7.22 0.41
N PHE A 34 -2.01 7.31 1.23
CA PHE A 34 -1.23 6.17 1.69
C PHE A 34 -1.82 5.63 3.00
N ARG A 35 -1.87 4.31 3.10
CA ARG A 35 -2.32 3.55 4.27
C ARG A 35 -1.21 2.64 4.75
N GLU A 36 -1.17 2.44 6.06
CA GLU A 36 -0.43 1.32 6.64
C GLU A 36 -1.03 0.01 6.11
N CYS A 37 -0.21 -1.05 6.04
CA CYS A 37 -0.70 -2.37 5.65
C CYS A 37 -1.86 -2.79 6.58
N PRO A 38 -3.04 -3.17 6.05
CA PRO A 38 -4.09 -3.74 6.87
C PRO A 38 -3.58 -4.99 7.59
N ASP A 39 -3.84 -5.07 8.89
CA ASP A 39 -3.50 -6.23 9.71
C ASP A 39 -4.47 -7.37 9.38
N PRO A 40 -3.98 -8.53 8.89
CA PRO A 40 -4.87 -9.62 8.51
C PRO A 40 -5.81 -10.08 9.63
N VAL A 41 -5.34 -10.15 10.88
CA VAL A 41 -6.14 -10.63 12.02
C VAL A 41 -7.24 -9.63 12.35
N LEU A 42 -6.90 -8.35 12.44
CA LEU A 42 -7.88 -7.30 12.76
C LEU A 42 -8.98 -7.22 11.70
N PHE A 43 -8.64 -7.53 10.44
CA PHE A 43 -9.54 -7.48 9.30
C PHE A 43 -10.25 -8.81 8.99
N GLY A 44 -10.06 -9.83 9.82
CA GLY A 44 -10.85 -11.06 9.77
C GLY A 44 -10.20 -12.25 9.07
N TYR A 45 -8.93 -12.16 8.68
CA TYR A 45 -8.16 -13.31 8.25
C TYR A 45 -8.01 -14.32 9.41
N PRO A 46 -8.15 -15.64 9.16
CA PRO A 46 -8.07 -16.63 10.23
C PRO A 46 -6.68 -16.63 10.89
N GLU A 47 -6.64 -16.36 12.20
CA GLU A 47 -5.39 -16.29 12.97
C GLU A 47 -4.59 -17.60 12.90
N SER A 48 -5.29 -18.75 12.88
CA SER A 48 -4.68 -20.07 12.73
C SER A 48 -3.96 -20.29 11.40
N SER A 49 -4.23 -19.45 10.39
CA SER A 49 -3.65 -19.55 9.06
C SER A 49 -2.46 -18.59 8.86
N LEU A 50 -2.18 -17.69 9.81
CA LEU A 50 -1.09 -16.71 9.69
C LEU A 50 0.29 -17.36 9.59
N ASP A 51 0.53 -18.43 10.35
CA ASP A 51 1.82 -19.12 10.38
C ASP A 51 2.20 -19.71 9.01
N MET A 52 1.20 -19.96 8.16
CA MET A 52 1.36 -20.51 6.81
C MET A 52 1.18 -19.45 5.72
N MET A 53 0.89 -18.20 6.09
CA MET A 53 0.62 -17.11 5.17
C MET A 53 1.90 -16.74 4.42
N ASN A 54 1.88 -16.93 3.11
CA ASN A 54 2.98 -16.55 2.23
C ASN A 54 2.69 -15.21 1.54
N ILE A 55 3.60 -14.78 0.67
CA ILE A 55 3.47 -13.49 -0.02
C ILE A 55 2.29 -13.46 -0.99
N ASP A 56 1.93 -14.59 -1.61
CA ASP A 56 0.79 -14.67 -2.51
C ASP A 56 -0.53 -14.58 -1.73
N ASP A 57 -0.59 -15.17 -0.53
CA ASP A 57 -1.73 -15.00 0.38
C ASP A 57 -1.87 -13.53 0.82
N MET A 58 -0.75 -12.86 1.12
CA MET A 58 -0.74 -11.42 1.41
C MET A 58 -1.19 -10.58 0.21
N HIS A 59 -0.77 -10.93 -1.00
CA HIS A 59 -1.23 -10.26 -2.22
C HIS A 59 -2.74 -10.40 -2.40
N ALA A 60 -3.28 -11.60 -2.18
CA ALA A 60 -4.73 -11.86 -2.27
C ALA A 60 -5.51 -11.09 -1.21
N PHE A 61 -5.01 -11.07 0.04
CA PHE A 61 -5.61 -10.30 1.13
C PHE A 61 -5.64 -8.79 0.83
N VAL A 62 -4.52 -8.21 0.36
CA VAL A 62 -4.45 -6.79 0.01
C VAL A 62 -5.33 -6.48 -1.21
N LEU A 63 -5.43 -7.40 -2.17
CA LEU A 63 -6.35 -7.27 -3.31
C LEU A 63 -7.80 -7.20 -2.84
N ASP A 64 -8.25 -8.09 -1.95
CA ASP A 64 -9.61 -8.05 -1.39
C ASP A 64 -9.89 -6.72 -0.67
N TRP A 65 -8.92 -6.22 0.11
CA TRP A 65 -9.02 -4.91 0.74
C TRP A 65 -9.16 -3.77 -0.28
N PHE A 66 -8.41 -3.83 -1.39
CA PHE A 66 -8.54 -2.86 -2.48
C PHE A 66 -9.90 -2.92 -3.16
N GLU A 67 -10.45 -4.11 -3.40
CA GLU A 67 -11.77 -4.26 -4.01
C GLU A 67 -12.85 -3.60 -3.15
N HIS A 68 -12.76 -3.73 -1.83
CA HIS A 68 -13.61 -2.99 -0.91
C HIS A 68 -13.40 -1.48 -1.02
N ALA A 69 -12.16 -0.98 -1.05
CA ALA A 69 -11.88 0.44 -1.22
C ALA A 69 -12.42 1.01 -2.55
N ILE A 70 -12.32 0.24 -3.63
CA ILE A 70 -12.87 0.59 -4.96
C ILE A 70 -14.40 0.64 -4.91
N SER A 71 -15.04 -0.34 -4.27
CA SER A 71 -16.52 -0.36 -4.10
C SER A 71 -17.05 0.86 -3.35
N LYS A 72 -16.22 1.52 -2.53
CA LYS A 72 -16.52 2.77 -1.82
C LYS A 72 -16.11 4.03 -2.59
N GLY A 73 -15.57 3.89 -3.80
CA GLY A 73 -15.14 5.01 -4.65
C GLY A 73 -13.88 5.73 -4.14
N MET A 74 -13.08 5.06 -3.29
CA MET A 74 -11.91 5.65 -2.65
C MET A 74 -10.65 5.53 -3.51
N ALA A 75 -10.54 4.44 -4.26
CA ALA A 75 -9.34 4.10 -4.99
C ALA A 75 -9.31 4.74 -6.38
N ARG A 76 -8.12 5.19 -6.78
CA ARG A 76 -7.83 5.84 -8.06
C ARG A 76 -6.62 5.19 -8.71
N CYS A 77 -6.60 5.18 -10.03
CA CYS A 77 -5.41 4.78 -10.78
C CYS A 77 -4.24 5.70 -10.42
N PHE A 78 -3.13 5.14 -9.96
CA PHE A 78 -1.95 5.88 -9.51
C PHE A 78 -1.36 6.78 -10.60
N VAL A 79 -1.52 6.43 -11.88
CA VAL A 79 -0.96 7.17 -13.02
C VAL A 79 -1.93 8.26 -13.51
N CYS A 80 -3.13 7.89 -13.94
CA CYS A 80 -4.08 8.84 -14.55
C CYS A 80 -5.02 9.52 -13.55
N ASN A 81 -4.98 9.11 -12.28
CA ASN A 81 -5.76 9.63 -11.17
C ASN A 81 -7.28 9.55 -11.32
N LYS A 82 -7.80 8.77 -12.28
CA LYS A 82 -9.23 8.49 -12.41
C LYS A 82 -9.67 7.51 -11.32
N VAL A 83 -10.89 7.68 -10.83
CA VAL A 83 -11.55 6.74 -9.90
C VAL A 83 -11.64 5.38 -10.59
N LEU A 84 -11.34 4.34 -9.83
CA LEU A 84 -11.46 2.96 -10.28
C LEU A 84 -12.87 2.46 -9.96
N GLU A 85 -13.36 1.57 -10.82
CA GLU A 85 -14.69 0.98 -10.68
C GLU A 85 -14.53 -0.54 -10.54
N LEU A 86 -15.45 -1.14 -9.76
CA LEU A 86 -15.54 -2.59 -9.61
C LEU A 86 -16.57 -3.08 -10.64
N ASP A 87 -16.10 -3.45 -11.83
CA ASP A 87 -16.89 -4.09 -12.88
C ASP A 87 -16.43 -5.55 -13.07
N ASP A 88 -17.16 -6.32 -13.90
CA ASP A 88 -16.87 -7.75 -14.12
C ASP A 88 -15.48 -7.97 -14.78
N GLU A 89 -15.00 -7.00 -15.57
CA GLU A 89 -13.75 -7.11 -16.31
C GLU A 89 -12.52 -6.52 -15.58
N LYS A 90 -12.73 -5.78 -14.47
CA LYS A 90 -11.72 -5.09 -13.65
C LYS A 90 -10.60 -4.50 -14.51
N PRO A 91 -10.77 -3.32 -15.16
CA PRO A 91 -9.78 -2.75 -16.10
C PRO A 91 -8.52 -2.19 -15.41
N TRP A 92 -8.20 -2.68 -14.22
CA TRP A 92 -7.14 -2.25 -13.34
C TRP A 92 -6.43 -3.45 -12.71
N ASP A 93 -5.25 -3.18 -12.16
CA ASP A 93 -4.39 -4.17 -11.53
C ASP A 93 -3.87 -3.65 -10.20
N ALA A 94 -3.66 -4.56 -9.24
CA ALA A 94 -2.95 -4.28 -8.00
C ALA A 94 -1.47 -4.63 -8.20
N VAL A 95 -0.60 -3.63 -8.11
CA VAL A 95 0.83 -3.77 -8.37
C VAL A 95 1.59 -3.63 -7.07
N PHE A 96 2.45 -4.60 -6.78
CA PHE A 96 3.40 -4.50 -5.68
C PHE A 96 4.74 -3.93 -6.18
N VAL A 97 5.05 -2.71 -5.77
CA VAL A 97 6.26 -1.99 -6.13
C VAL A 97 7.29 -2.18 -5.02
N THR A 98 8.45 -2.75 -5.30
CA THR A 98 9.48 -3.08 -4.28
C THR A 98 10.71 -2.17 -4.30
N ILE A 99 10.90 -1.44 -5.39
CA ILE A 99 12.00 -0.51 -5.62
C ILE A 99 11.33 0.86 -5.79
N ASP A 100 11.86 1.91 -5.16
CA ASP A 100 11.25 3.25 -5.02
C ASP A 100 10.44 3.43 -3.74
N ILE A 101 9.16 3.06 -3.71
CA ILE A 101 8.25 3.40 -2.60
C ILE A 101 7.89 2.23 -1.66
N TYR A 102 8.15 0.99 -2.10
CA TYR A 102 7.83 -0.25 -1.37
C TYR A 102 6.36 -0.29 -0.88
N CYS A 103 5.43 -0.33 -1.83
CA CYS A 103 3.99 -0.29 -1.58
C CYS A 103 3.18 -1.11 -2.58
N TRP A 104 1.98 -1.49 -2.19
CA TRP A 104 0.92 -1.89 -3.10
C TRP A 104 0.18 -0.65 -3.62
N LEU A 105 -0.16 -0.64 -4.90
CA LEU A 105 -0.92 0.43 -5.54
C LEU A 105 -1.83 -0.12 -6.64
N LEU A 106 -2.76 0.72 -7.12
CA LEU A 106 -3.66 0.36 -8.20
C LEU A 106 -3.36 1.14 -9.48
N ALA A 107 -3.41 0.47 -10.63
CA ALA A 107 -3.26 1.13 -11.93
C ALA A 107 -4.14 0.48 -13.00
N HIS A 108 -4.74 1.28 -13.89
CA HIS A 108 -5.35 0.75 -15.11
C HIS A 108 -4.34 -0.04 -15.94
N PHE A 109 -4.80 -1.08 -16.66
CA PHE A 109 -3.91 -1.92 -17.46
C PHE A 109 -3.06 -1.10 -18.46
N ASP A 110 -3.70 -0.17 -19.18
CA ASP A 110 -3.02 0.71 -20.14
C ASP A 110 -2.08 1.75 -19.48
N CYS A 111 -2.28 2.00 -18.18
CA CYS A 111 -1.48 2.94 -17.41
C CYS A 111 -0.19 2.33 -16.87
N LYS A 112 -0.12 1.00 -16.68
CA LYS A 112 1.04 0.31 -16.08
C LYS A 112 2.36 0.63 -16.76
N ARG A 113 2.36 0.81 -18.09
CA ARG A 113 3.56 1.16 -18.87
C ARG A 113 4.18 2.52 -18.48
N TYR A 114 3.43 3.39 -17.81
CA TYR A 114 3.90 4.69 -17.35
C TYR A 114 4.28 4.72 -15.87
N LEU A 115 4.03 3.63 -15.13
CA LEU A 115 4.19 3.58 -13.69
C LEU A 115 5.63 3.94 -13.25
N ASN A 116 6.64 3.41 -13.93
CA ASN A 116 8.05 3.73 -13.65
C ASN A 116 8.37 5.23 -13.74
N ARG A 117 7.68 5.97 -14.63
CA ARG A 117 7.85 7.42 -14.74
C ARG A 117 7.24 8.14 -13.55
N ASP A 118 6.04 7.73 -13.12
CA ASP A 118 5.30 8.34 -12.02
C ASP A 118 5.84 7.94 -10.62
N LEU A 119 6.55 6.81 -10.53
CA LEU A 119 7.28 6.37 -9.33
C LEU A 119 8.66 7.02 -9.20
N LYS A 120 9.27 7.43 -10.32
CA LYS A 120 10.64 7.96 -10.32
C LYS A 120 10.75 9.18 -9.40
N GLY A 121 11.64 9.09 -8.42
CA GLY A 121 11.92 10.16 -7.48
C GLY A 121 10.91 10.28 -6.34
N ARG A 122 9.98 9.32 -6.21
CA ARG A 122 9.21 9.15 -4.98
C ARG A 122 9.96 8.23 -4.05
N HIS A 123 10.01 8.60 -2.78
CA HIS A 123 10.66 7.81 -1.76
C HIS A 123 9.70 7.42 -0.64
N PRO A 124 9.91 6.28 0.05
CA PRO A 124 8.98 5.79 1.07
C PRO A 124 8.90 6.71 2.29
N PHE A 125 9.88 7.58 2.49
CA PHE A 125 9.95 8.53 3.60
C PHE A 125 9.23 9.86 3.31
N GLU A 126 8.82 10.09 2.06
CA GLU A 126 8.13 11.32 1.66
C GLU A 126 6.62 11.23 1.85
N VAL A 127 6.11 10.04 2.19
CA VAL A 127 4.68 9.79 2.35
C VAL A 127 4.35 9.55 3.82
N SER A 128 3.22 10.12 4.25
CA SER A 128 2.65 9.87 5.57
C SER A 128 1.53 8.86 5.42
N ALA A 129 1.63 7.73 6.13
CA ALA A 129 0.59 6.71 6.09
C ALA A 129 -0.48 6.99 7.15
N CYS A 130 -1.74 6.88 6.75
CA CYS A 130 -2.87 6.84 7.67
C CYS A 130 -3.21 5.39 8.05
N ALA A 131 -3.96 5.21 9.13
CA ALA A 131 -4.53 3.90 9.43
C ALA A 131 -5.44 3.43 8.28
N PRO A 132 -5.44 2.13 7.92
CA PRO A 132 -6.29 1.59 6.88
C PRO A 132 -7.76 1.70 7.26
N GLU A 133 -8.61 2.00 6.29
CA GLU A 133 -10.06 1.94 6.44
C GLU A 133 -10.50 0.54 6.84
N PHE A 134 -11.39 0.45 7.84
CA PHE A 134 -11.89 -0.82 8.31
C PHE A 134 -12.96 -1.39 7.37
N PHE A 135 -12.64 -2.54 6.77
CA PHE A 135 -13.57 -3.35 5.99
C PHE A 135 -13.64 -4.72 6.66
N ASP A 136 -14.85 -5.21 6.96
CA ASP A 136 -15.02 -6.56 7.52
C ASP A 136 -14.90 -7.59 6.38
N MET A 137 -13.72 -8.18 6.24
CA MET A 137 -13.39 -9.11 5.14
C MET A 137 -13.71 -10.57 5.50
N ARG A 138 -14.52 -10.83 6.53
CA ARG A 138 -14.94 -12.20 6.92
C ARG A 138 -16.02 -12.80 6.02
N LEU A 139 -16.55 -12.01 5.09
CA LEU A 139 -17.73 -12.33 4.29
C LEU A 139 -17.47 -12.26 2.77
N SER A 140 -16.22 -12.08 2.34
CA SER A 140 -15.83 -12.08 0.92
C SER A 140 -15.79 -13.49 0.32
#